data_AF-Q8YT20-F1
#
_entry.id   AF-Q8YT20-F1
#
_cell.length_a   1.000
_cell.length_b   1.000
_cell.length_c   1.000
_cell.angle_alpha   90.00
_cell.angle_beta   90.00
_cell.angle_gamma   90.00
#
_symmetry.space_group_name_H-M   'P 1'
#
loop_
_entity.id
_entity.type
_entity.pdbx_description
1 polymer ?
#
loop_
_entity_poly.entity_id
_entity_poly.type
_entity_poly.pdbx_seq_one_letter_code
_entity_poly.pdbx_strand_id
1 'polypeptide(L)'
;MMMGYIANGVKTVVEVIPTANAWETEADNFTQEINKTNITSPTSSLKRRYAIAPQIMLQVQREARDKSLNIIGIYHSHPDHPAIPSECDRLYAWAGYSYIIVSVQKGIASDILSWSLDDNHQFQSEIIDNIT
;
A
#
# COMPACT_ATOMS: atom_id res chain seq x y z
N MET A 1 3.86 -5.88 -2.62
CA MET A 1 3.28 -6.37 -1.34
C MET A 1 4.38 -6.90 -0.45
N MET A 2 4.22 -6.79 0.87
CA MET A 2 5.18 -7.26 1.86
C MET A 2 4.65 -8.51 2.57
N MET A 3 5.43 -9.59 2.54
CA MET A 3 5.15 -10.84 3.22
C MET A 3 6.08 -11.05 4.40
N GLY A 4 5.56 -11.67 5.45
CA GLY A 4 6.28 -11.79 6.70
C GLY A 4 5.51 -12.52 7.78
N TYR A 5 5.99 -12.37 9.01
CA TYR A 5 5.36 -12.90 10.20
C TYR A 5 5.13 -11.80 11.23
N ILE A 6 4.17 -12.06 12.12
CA ILE A 6 3.83 -11.19 13.24
C ILE A 6 4.13 -11.98 14.52
N ALA A 7 5.03 -11.47 15.35
CA ALA A 7 5.39 -12.07 16.63
C ALA A 7 5.41 -11.00 17.71
N ASN A 8 4.65 -11.19 18.79
CA ASN A 8 4.58 -10.25 19.93
C ASN A 8 4.26 -8.80 19.51
N GLY A 9 3.39 -8.62 18.51
CA GLY A 9 3.03 -7.30 17.97
C GLY A 9 4.06 -6.69 17.00
N VAL A 10 5.20 -7.35 16.79
CA VAL A 10 6.22 -6.91 15.82
C VAL A 10 5.99 -7.59 14.48
N LYS A 11 5.94 -6.80 13.41
CA LYS A 11 5.86 -7.28 12.03
C LYS A 11 7.27 -7.37 11.44
N THR A 12 7.66 -8.56 10.99
CA THR A 12 8.94 -8.76 10.30
C THR A 12 8.68 -9.09 8.85
N VAL A 13 9.13 -8.21 7.94
CA VAL A 13 9.10 -8.44 6.49
C VAL A 13 10.25 -9.35 6.11
N VAL A 14 9.94 -10.45 5.44
CA VAL A 14 10.96 -11.40 4.92
C VAL A 14 11.03 -11.39 3.40
N GLU A 15 9.95 -10.98 2.73
CA GLU A 15 9.88 -10.96 1.27
C GLU A 15 9.02 -9.80 0.78
N VAL A 16 9.47 -9.16 -0.30
CA VAL A 16 8.72 -8.12 -0.99
C VAL A 16 8.45 -8.59 -2.40
N ILE A 17 7.17 -8.68 -2.76
CA ILE A 17 6.74 -9.01 -4.12
C ILE A 17 6.44 -7.72 -4.86
N PRO A 18 7.22 -7.35 -5.90
CA PRO A 18 6.88 -6.23 -6.77
C PRO A 18 5.55 -6.51 -7.45
N THR A 19 4.64 -5.55 -7.39
CA THR A 19 3.31 -5.67 -8.00
C THR A 19 3.13 -4.52 -8.97
N ALA A 20 2.83 -4.83 -10.23
CA ALA A 20 2.44 -3.81 -11.19
C ALA A 20 1.19 -3.09 -10.67
N ASN A 21 1.21 -1.76 -10.69
CA ASN A 21 0.04 -0.98 -10.33
C ASN A 21 -1.01 -1.16 -11.44
N ALA A 22 -2.13 -1.79 -11.11
CA ALA A 22 -3.19 -2.13 -12.04
C ALA A 22 -4.08 -0.90 -12.28
N TRP A 23 -3.54 0.09 -12.97
CA TRP A 23 -4.26 1.33 -13.31
C TRP A 23 -5.39 1.13 -14.32
N GLU A 24 -5.42 0.01 -15.04
CA GLU A 24 -6.39 -0.25 -16.09
C GLU A 24 -7.09 -1.60 -15.90
N THR A 25 -8.41 -1.55 -16.06
CA THR A 25 -9.36 -2.62 -16.42
C THR A 25 -10.12 -3.47 -15.39
N GLU A 26 -9.77 -3.54 -14.10
CA GLU A 26 -10.62 -4.29 -13.14
C GLU A 26 -10.99 -3.58 -11.82
N ALA A 27 -10.23 -2.56 -11.39
CA ALA A 27 -10.58 -1.76 -10.21
C ALA A 27 -11.76 -0.80 -10.47
N ASP A 28 -12.02 -0.46 -11.74
CA ASP A 28 -13.15 0.41 -12.12
C ASP A 28 -14.51 -0.20 -11.78
N ASN A 29 -14.65 -1.53 -11.78
CA ASN A 29 -15.93 -2.17 -11.43
C ASN A 29 -16.27 -2.01 -9.94
N PHE A 30 -15.27 -1.88 -9.06
CA PHE A 30 -15.49 -1.60 -7.63
C PHE A 30 -15.66 -0.09 -7.37
N THR A 31 -15.00 0.75 -8.17
CA THR A 31 -14.99 2.21 -8.00
C THR A 31 -16.24 2.88 -8.61
N GLN A 32 -16.91 2.24 -9.58
CA GLN A 32 -18.11 2.78 -10.22
C GLN A 32 -19.32 2.91 -9.28
N GLU A 33 -19.45 2.11 -8.22
CA GLU A 33 -20.53 2.31 -7.22
C GLU A 33 -20.29 3.54 -6.32
N ILE A 34 -19.02 3.91 -6.10
CA ILE A 34 -18.63 4.98 -5.17
C ILE A 34 -18.58 6.38 -5.83
N ASN A 35 -18.41 6.43 -7.16
CA ASN A 35 -18.21 7.67 -7.92
C ASN A 35 -19.50 8.37 -8.41
N LYS A 36 -20.69 7.96 -7.95
CA LYS A 36 -21.95 8.63 -8.36
C LYS A 36 -22.12 10.05 -7.82
N THR A 37 -21.19 10.59 -7.03
CA THR A 37 -21.42 11.89 -6.35
C THR A 37 -20.38 12.99 -6.52
N ASN A 38 -19.20 12.84 -7.15
CA ASN A 38 -18.28 13.99 -7.26
C ASN A 38 -17.49 14.07 -8.58
N ILE A 39 -17.87 15.07 -9.39
CA ILE A 39 -17.21 15.53 -10.62
C ILE A 39 -15.89 16.25 -10.26
N THR A 40 -14.72 15.77 -10.70
CA THR A 40 -13.55 16.64 -10.98
C THR A 40 -12.53 15.97 -11.93
N SER A 41 -11.95 16.80 -12.81
CA SER A 41 -11.14 16.60 -14.02
C SER A 41 -10.00 15.53 -14.06
N PRO A 42 -9.55 15.07 -15.25
CA PRO A 42 -8.97 13.73 -15.44
C PRO A 42 -7.44 13.61 -15.52
N THR A 43 -6.63 14.65 -15.27
CA THR A 43 -5.19 14.60 -15.65
C THR A 43 -4.18 14.49 -14.52
N SER A 44 -4.57 14.58 -13.24
CA SER A 44 -3.66 14.46 -12.08
C SER A 44 -3.94 13.28 -11.14
N SER A 45 -5.00 12.52 -11.40
CA SER A 45 -5.50 11.42 -10.54
C SER A 45 -4.81 10.08 -10.80
N LEU A 46 -4.24 9.88 -11.98
CA LEU A 46 -3.56 8.64 -12.40
C LEU A 46 -2.12 8.49 -11.88
N LYS A 47 -1.62 9.42 -11.04
CA LYS A 47 -0.31 9.28 -10.37
C LYS A 47 -0.42 9.05 -8.87
N ARG A 48 -1.62 9.14 -8.29
CA ARG A 48 -1.87 9.14 -6.83
C ARG A 48 -2.71 7.98 -6.29
N ARG A 49 -2.97 6.95 -7.09
CA ARG A 49 -3.75 5.78 -6.70
C ARG A 49 -2.88 4.55 -6.93
N TYR A 50 -2.98 3.53 -6.10
CA TYR A 50 -2.48 2.23 -6.49
C TYR A 50 -3.58 1.22 -6.31
N ALA A 51 -3.75 0.37 -7.32
CA ALA A 51 -4.68 -0.73 -7.28
C ALA A 51 -3.88 -2.01 -7.49
N ILE A 52 -4.15 -3.00 -6.64
CA ILE A 52 -3.61 -4.34 -6.78
C ILE A 52 -4.70 -5.17 -7.45
N ALA A 53 -4.41 -5.75 -8.61
CA ALA A 53 -5.36 -6.60 -9.31
C ALA A 53 -5.80 -7.77 -8.39
N PRO A 54 -7.10 -8.10 -8.32
CA PRO A 54 -7.60 -9.16 -7.44
C PRO A 54 -6.91 -10.50 -7.65
N GLN A 55 -6.57 -10.85 -8.90
CA GLN A 55 -5.84 -12.08 -9.24
C GLN A 55 -4.45 -12.10 -8.60
N ILE A 56 -3.76 -10.97 -8.58
CA ILE A 56 -2.44 -10.84 -7.94
C ILE A 56 -2.56 -10.95 -6.42
N MET A 57 -3.58 -10.33 -5.83
CA MET A 57 -3.84 -10.48 -4.39
C MET A 57 -4.08 -11.95 -4.02
N LEU A 58 -4.90 -12.67 -4.78
CA LEU A 58 -5.16 -14.10 -4.58
C LEU A 58 -3.90 -14.95 -4.78
N GLN A 59 -3.09 -14.64 -5.79
CA GLN A 59 -1.83 -15.35 -6.03
C GLN A 59 -0.88 -15.18 -4.84
N VAL A 60 -0.68 -13.94 -4.38
CA VAL A 60 0.23 -13.67 -3.26
C VAL A 60 -0.30 -14.23 -1.95
N GLN A 61 -1.62 -14.26 -1.73
CA GLN A 61 -2.21 -14.95 -0.58
C GLN A 61 -1.94 -16.46 -0.60
N ARG A 62 -1.98 -17.10 -1.77
CA ARG A 62 -1.65 -18.52 -1.91
C ARG A 62 -0.17 -18.76 -1.61
N GLU A 63 0.71 -17.96 -2.21
CA GLU A 63 2.14 -18.05 -1.99
C GLU A 63 2.54 -17.82 -0.53
N ALA A 64 1.92 -16.83 0.12
CA ALA A 64 2.11 -16.58 1.55
C ALA A 64 1.74 -17.83 2.36
N ARG A 65 0.58 -18.45 2.08
CA ARG A 65 0.15 -19.68 2.76
C ARG A 65 1.13 -20.83 2.57
N ASP A 66 1.58 -21.06 1.33
CA ASP A 66 2.51 -22.14 1.00
C ASP A 66 3.86 -21.96 1.73
N LYS A 67 4.27 -20.72 1.95
CA LYS A 67 5.48 -20.35 2.70
C LYS A 67 5.25 -20.18 4.21
N SER A 68 4.04 -20.41 4.72
CA SER A 68 3.65 -20.11 6.12
C SER A 68 3.90 -18.65 6.55
N LEU A 69 3.74 -17.73 5.60
CA LEU A 69 3.83 -16.29 5.76
C LEU A 69 2.46 -15.63 5.68
N ASN A 70 2.40 -14.36 6.08
CA ASN A 70 1.24 -13.49 5.95
C ASN A 70 1.58 -12.29 5.08
N ILE A 71 0.59 -11.73 4.38
CA ILE A 71 0.70 -10.38 3.83
C ILE A 71 0.54 -9.43 5.02
N ILE A 72 1.61 -8.70 5.35
CA ILE A 72 1.67 -7.82 6.54
C ILE A 72 1.72 -6.34 6.16
N GLY A 73 1.76 -6.03 4.86
CA GLY A 73 1.74 -4.64 4.43
C GLY A 73 1.93 -4.41 2.95
N ILE A 74 1.91 -3.13 2.60
CA ILE A 74 2.11 -2.60 1.26
C ILE A 74 3.30 -1.63 1.30
N TYR A 75 4.10 -1.69 0.26
CA TYR A 75 5.17 -0.74 0.01
C TYR A 75 4.89 -0.04 -1.33
N HIS A 76 4.97 1.28 -1.35
CA HIS A 76 4.86 2.07 -2.57
C HIS A 76 5.71 3.35 -2.51
N SER A 77 5.91 3.97 -3.67
CA SER A 77 6.67 5.22 -3.78
C SER A 77 5.77 6.40 -4.09
N HIS A 78 6.10 7.57 -3.55
CA HIS A 78 5.52 8.88 -3.88
C HIS A 78 6.52 9.69 -4.72
N PRO A 79 6.31 9.80 -6.05
CA PRO A 79 7.14 10.65 -6.90
C PRO A 79 6.87 12.13 -6.62
N ASP A 80 7.94 12.89 -6.38
CA ASP A 80 7.94 14.33 -6.11
C ASP A 80 6.99 14.77 -4.97
N HIS A 81 6.74 13.86 -4.03
CA HIS A 81 5.86 14.04 -2.89
C HIS A 81 6.48 13.40 -1.63
N PRO A 82 6.21 13.94 -0.42
CA PRO A 82 6.76 13.39 0.82
C PRO A 82 6.24 11.98 1.10
N ALA A 83 6.96 11.24 1.94
CA ALA A 83 6.64 9.89 2.41
C ALA A 83 5.49 9.86 3.44
N ILE A 84 4.48 10.72 3.26
CA ILE A 84 3.32 10.87 4.12
C ILE A 84 2.10 10.34 3.36
N PRO A 85 1.25 9.49 3.98
CA PRO A 85 0.07 8.96 3.32
C PRO A 85 -0.92 10.08 2.99
N SER A 86 -1.49 9.99 1.81
CA SER A 86 -2.60 10.81 1.37
C SER A 86 -3.95 10.28 1.88
N GLU A 87 -5.00 11.07 1.73
CA GLU A 87 -6.37 10.59 1.98
C GLU A 87 -6.76 9.42 1.07
N CYS A 88 -6.28 9.40 -0.17
CA CYS A 88 -6.50 8.27 -1.06
C CYS A 88 -5.85 7.00 -0.50
N ASP A 89 -4.63 7.07 0.03
CA ASP A 89 -3.98 5.91 0.66
C ASP A 89 -4.81 5.38 1.84
N ARG A 90 -5.41 6.29 2.62
CA ARG A 90 -6.23 5.93 3.79
C ARG A 90 -7.50 5.20 3.38
N LEU A 91 -8.21 5.70 2.37
CA LEU A 91 -9.47 5.10 1.89
C LEU A 91 -9.32 3.66 1.39
N TYR A 92 -8.14 3.30 0.87
CA TYR A 92 -7.86 1.96 0.35
C TYR A 92 -6.99 1.12 1.28
N ALA A 93 -6.67 1.62 2.48
CA ALA A 93 -5.84 0.92 3.44
C ALA A 93 -6.64 -0.12 4.24
N TRP A 94 -5.99 -1.24 4.55
CA TRP A 94 -6.47 -2.33 5.36
C TRP A 94 -5.93 -2.20 6.78
N ALA A 95 -6.80 -2.41 7.76
CA ALA A 95 -6.41 -2.45 9.16
C ALA A 95 -5.39 -3.57 9.42
N GLY A 96 -4.47 -3.35 10.36
CA GLY A 96 -3.43 -4.30 10.72
C GLY A 96 -2.24 -4.38 9.76
N TYR A 97 -2.30 -3.72 8.60
CA TYR A 97 -1.18 -3.67 7.65
C TYR A 97 -0.23 -2.51 7.97
N SER A 98 1.03 -2.69 7.58
CA SER A 98 2.02 -1.61 7.53
C SER A 98 2.12 -1.04 6.11
N TYR A 99 2.31 0.27 6.03
CA TYR A 99 2.43 1.02 4.80
C TYR A 99 3.78 1.72 4.77
N ILE A 100 4.74 1.12 4.07
CA ILE A 100 6.03 1.77 3.84
C ILE A 100 5.89 2.67 2.61
N ILE A 101 6.15 3.96 2.78
CA ILE A 101 6.10 4.94 1.71
C ILE A 101 7.51 5.48 1.50
N VAL A 102 7.97 5.44 0.25
CA VAL A 102 9.26 6.02 -0.14
C VAL A 102 9.01 7.30 -0.94
N SER A 103 9.50 8.43 -0.44
CA SER A 103 9.57 9.68 -1.21
C SER A 103 10.64 9.55 -2.27
N VAL A 104 10.29 9.83 -3.52
CA VAL A 104 11.22 9.81 -4.66
C VAL A 104 11.23 11.19 -5.31
N GLN A 105 12.22 12.01 -4.97
CA GLN A 105 12.34 13.36 -5.51
C GLN A 105 13.25 13.37 -6.72
N LYS A 106 12.76 13.85 -7.88
CA LYS A 106 13.52 13.90 -9.13
C LYS A 106 14.17 12.57 -9.51
N GLY A 107 13.49 11.46 -9.22
CA GLY A 107 13.97 10.10 -9.50
C GLY A 107 14.95 9.53 -8.47
N ILE A 108 15.22 10.23 -7.36
CA ILE A 108 16.11 9.78 -6.29
C ILE A 108 15.28 9.53 -5.03
N ALA A 109 15.40 8.35 -4.44
CA ALA A 109 14.77 8.02 -3.16
C ALA A 109 15.37 8.90 -2.04
N SER A 110 14.52 9.58 -1.28
CA SER A 110 14.94 10.50 -0.20
C SER A 110 14.57 9.99 1.19
N ASP A 111 13.29 9.74 1.43
CA ASP A 111 12.75 9.42 2.76
C ASP A 111 11.96 8.13 2.70
N ILE A 112 12.05 7.34 3.76
CA ILE A 112 11.32 6.09 3.94
C ILE A 112 10.60 6.17 5.29
N LEU A 113 9.28 6.11 5.28
CA LEU A 113 8.47 6.13 6.51
C LEU A 113 7.48 4.97 6.49
N SER A 114 7.20 4.39 7.67
CA SER A 114 6.14 3.39 7.84
C SER A 114 4.93 4.00 8.55
N TRP A 115 3.75 3.50 8.19
CA TRP A 115 2.47 3.95 8.71
C TRP A 115 1.55 2.76 8.96
N SER A 116 0.71 2.85 9.99
CA SER A 116 -0.33 1.86 10.27
C SER A 116 -1.64 2.56 10.61
N LEU A 117 -2.76 1.95 10.25
CA LEU A 117 -4.07 2.43 10.69
C LEU A 117 -4.31 2.11 12.16
N ASP A 118 -4.80 3.09 12.92
CA ASP A 118 -5.39 2.89 14.23
C ASP A 118 -6.86 2.44 14.14
N ASP A 119 -7.49 2.22 15.29
CA ASP A 119 -8.89 1.79 15.40
C ASP A 119 -9.89 2.82 14.85
N ASN A 120 -9.49 4.09 14.73
CA ASN A 120 -10.28 5.17 14.14
C ASN A 120 -10.01 5.33 12.63
N HIS A 121 -9.32 4.35 12.03
CA HIS A 121 -8.95 4.36 10.62
C HIS A 121 -8.10 5.59 10.25
N GLN A 122 -7.27 6.08 11.18
CA GLN A 122 -6.29 7.14 10.95
C GLN A 122 -4.88 6.56 10.90
N PHE A 123 -4.06 7.10 9.99
CA PHE A 123 -2.66 6.70 9.93
C PHE A 123 -1.87 7.25 11.10
N GLN A 124 -1.14 6.36 11.76
CA GLN A 124 -0.15 6.67 12.78
C GLN A 124 1.23 6.29 12.25
N SER A 125 2.25 7.07 12.61
CA SER A 125 3.63 6.74 12.27
C SER A 125 4.02 5.44 12.97
N GLU A 126 4.64 4.53 12.21
CA GLU A 126 5.15 3.25 12.68
C GLU A 126 6.68 3.27 12.53
N ILE A 127 7.41 2.82 13.56
CA ILE A 127 8.87 2.82 13.55
C ILE A 127 9.37 1.63 12.73
N ILE A 128 10.38 1.87 11.89
CA ILE A 128 11.15 0.81 11.23
C ILE A 128 12.41 0.58 12.04
N ASP A 129 12.45 -0.49 12.83
CA ASP A 129 13.55 -0.74 13.77
C ASP A 129 14.86 -1.16 13.06
N ASN A 130 14.77 -2.06 12.08
CA ASN A 130 15.93 -2.57 11.34
C ASN A 130 15.59 -2.83 9.88
N ILE A 131 16.56 -2.56 9.00
CA ILE A 131 16.54 -2.94 7.59
C ILE A 131 17.85 -3.71 7.37
N THR A 132 17.75 -4.99 7.01
CA THR A 132 18.91 -5.89 6.91
C THR A 132 19.04 -6.45 5.50
#